data_AF-A0A2E6DW56-F1
#
_entry.id   AF-A0A2E6DW56-F1
#
_cell.length_a   1.000
_cell.length_b   1.000
_cell.length_c   1.000
_cell.angle_alpha   90.00
_cell.angle_beta   90.00
_cell.angle_gamma   90.00
#
_symmetry.space_group_name_H-M   'P 1'
#
loop_
_entity.id
_entity.type
_entity.pdbx_description
1 polymer ?
#
loop_
_entity_poly.entity_id
_entity_poly.type
_entity_poly.pdbx_seq_one_letter_code
_entity_poly.pdbx_strand_id
1 'polypeptide(L)' 'MKVGDIVKYTWPDSFNEYRGQSGIILEINQWVDRGAPDRNFGIDVKVLWSNGKVESFDESELDLVSIVSEAGPNK' A
#
# COMPACT_ATOMS: atom_id res chain seq x y z
N MET A 1 4.08 1.86 6.88
CA MET A 1 4.45 0.81 5.91
C MET A 1 5.67 1.29 5.12
N LYS A 2 6.39 0.42 4.40
CA LYS A 2 7.48 0.81 3.49
C LYS A 2 7.46 -0.01 2.20
N VAL A 3 8.17 0.47 1.17
CA VAL A 3 8.42 -0.31 -0.05
C VAL A 3 9.01 -1.68 0.30
N GLY A 4 8.48 -2.72 -0.33
CA GLY A 4 8.84 -4.12 -0.09
C GLY A 4 8.03 -4.82 1.02
N ASP A 5 7.27 -4.08 1.84
CA ASP A 5 6.36 -4.71 2.80
C ASP A 5 5.19 -5.43 2.10
N ILE A 6 4.67 -6.46 2.76
CA ILE A 6 3.48 -7.19 2.29
C ILE A 6 2.24 -6.60 2.96
N VAL A 7 1.26 -6.23 2.14
CA VAL A 7 -0.03 -5.68 2.57
C VAL A 7 -1.19 -6.54 2.13
N LYS A 8 -2.37 -6.27 2.69
CA LYS A 8 -3.65 -6.87 2.31
C LYS A 8 -4.70 -5.79 2.18
N TYR A 9 -5.58 -5.92 1.20
CA TYR A 9 -6.73 -5.03 1.03
C TYR A 9 -7.79 -5.32 2.10
N THR A 10 -8.25 -4.29 2.82
CA THR A 10 -9.16 -4.42 3.97
C THR A 10 -10.40 -3.56 3.91
N TRP A 11 -10.52 -2.66 2.94
CA TRP A 11 -11.71 -1.84 2.78
C TRP A 11 -12.97 -2.71 2.59
N PRO A 12 -14.10 -2.39 3.24
CA PRO A 12 -15.28 -3.27 3.34
C PRO A 12 -16.09 -3.45 2.03
N ASP A 13 -15.49 -3.18 0.87
CA ASP A 13 -16.13 -3.45 -0.40
C ASP A 13 -16.12 -4.95 -0.74
N SER A 14 -17.30 -5.54 -0.69
CA SER A 14 -17.51 -6.97 -0.90
C SER A 14 -17.23 -7.41 -2.33
N PHE A 15 -17.19 -6.48 -3.29
CA PHE A 15 -17.00 -6.75 -4.72
C PHE A 15 -15.58 -6.43 -5.22
N ASN A 16 -14.70 -5.94 -4.34
CA ASN A 16 -13.34 -5.62 -4.76
C ASN A 16 -12.55 -6.90 -5.07
N GLU A 17 -11.93 -6.96 -6.25
CA GLU A 17 -11.19 -8.13 -6.72
C GLU A 17 -9.95 -8.47 -5.86
N TYR A 18 -9.42 -7.51 -5.11
CA TYR A 18 -8.26 -7.66 -4.23
C TYR A 18 -8.62 -8.15 -2.83
N ARG A 19 -9.91 -8.35 -2.53
CA ARG A 19 -10.37 -8.85 -1.23
C ARG A 19 -9.71 -10.20 -0.91
N GLY A 20 -9.05 -10.26 0.24
CA GLY A 20 -8.37 -11.48 0.69
C GLY A 20 -7.00 -11.71 0.05
N GLN A 21 -6.60 -10.92 -0.96
CA GLN A 21 -5.29 -11.02 -1.59
C GLN A 21 -4.24 -10.25 -0.81
N SER A 22 -3.01 -10.73 -0.89
CA SER A 22 -1.83 -9.99 -0.44
C SER A 22 -1.07 -9.43 -1.64
N GLY A 23 -0.40 -8.30 -1.43
CA GLY A 23 0.44 -7.65 -2.42
C GLY A 23 1.68 -7.06 -1.78
N ILE A 24 2.65 -6.68 -2.61
CA ILE A 24 3.91 -6.06 -2.19
C ILE A 24 3.87 -4.58 -2.55
N ILE A 25 4.25 -3.72 -1.61
CA ILE A 25 4.36 -2.28 -1.86
C ILE A 25 5.52 -2.02 -2.82
N LEU A 26 5.23 -1.35 -3.94
CA LEU A 26 6.23 -0.90 -4.90
C LEU A 26 6.63 0.56 -4.69
N GLU A 27 5.69 1.41 -4.30
CA GLU A 27 5.87 2.85 -4.20
C GLU A 27 4.92 3.44 -3.16
N ILE A 28 5.35 4.48 -2.46
CA ILE A 28 4.54 5.27 -1.52
C ILE A 28 4.70 6.73 -1.92
N ASN A 29 3.61 7.39 -2.30
CA ASN A 29 3.60 8.77 -2.74
C ASN A 29 2.76 9.63 -1.79
N GLN A 30 3.40 10.61 -1.14
CA GLN A 30 2.70 11.61 -0.35
C GLN A 30 2.38 12.81 -1.21
N TRP A 31 1.12 13.24 -1.20
CA TRP A 31 0.67 14.36 -2.01
C TRP A 31 -0.08 15.39 -1.18
N VAL A 32 -0.02 16.64 -1.65
CA VAL A 32 -0.74 17.79 -1.09
C VAL A 32 -1.32 18.58 -2.25
N ASP A 33 -2.62 18.81 -2.23
CA ASP A 33 -3.29 19.67 -3.21
C ASP A 33 -2.96 21.14 -2.93
N ARG A 34 -2.36 21.81 -3.91
CA ARG A 34 -1.96 23.22 -3.81
C ARG A 34 -3.13 24.18 -3.66
N GLY A 35 -4.35 23.78 -4.07
CA GLY A 35 -5.55 24.60 -3.95
C GLY A 35 -6.18 24.60 -2.56
N ALA A 36 -5.93 23.55 -1.76
CA ALA A 36 -6.46 23.39 -0.40
C ALA A 36 -5.51 22.55 0.48
N PRO A 37 -4.26 23.02 0.70
CA PRO A 37 -3.20 22.22 1.32
C PRO A 37 -3.45 21.89 2.80
N ASP A 38 -4.37 22.61 3.45
CA ASP A 38 -4.77 22.43 4.85
C ASP A 38 -5.73 21.25 5.07
N ARG A 39 -6.43 20.81 4.02
CA ARG A 39 -7.49 19.79 4.14
C ARG A 39 -7.45 18.71 3.06
N ASN A 40 -6.63 18.87 2.03
CA ASN A 40 -6.57 17.95 0.90
C ASN A 40 -5.12 17.49 0.69
N PHE A 41 -4.76 16.45 1.44
CA PHE A 41 -3.49 15.76 1.39
C PHE A 41 -3.75 14.27 1.60
N GLY A 42 -2.84 13.42 1.13
CA GLY A 42 -3.02 11.98 1.21
C GLY A 42 -1.74 11.20 0.97
N ILE A 43 -1.85 9.88 1.14
CA ILE A 43 -0.78 8.92 0.90
C ILE A 43 -1.31 7.83 -0.02
N ASP A 44 -0.81 7.82 -1.25
CA ASP A 44 -1.13 6.78 -2.23
C ASP A 44 -0.06 5.69 -2.18
N VAL A 45 -0.49 4.44 -2.12
CA VAL A 45 0.37 3.27 -2.04
C VAL A 45 0.15 2.42 -3.29
N LYS A 46 1.22 2.21 -4.07
CA LYS A 46 1.19 1.37 -5.27
C LYS A 46 1.59 -0.05 -4.92
N VAL A 47 0.74 -1.02 -5.25
CA VAL A 47 0.88 -2.42 -4.84
C VAL A 47 0.93 -3.34 -6.05
N LEU A 48 1.88 -4.27 -6.06
CA LEU A 48 1.88 -5.44 -6.95
C LEU A 48 1.13 -6.59 -6.27
N TRP A 49 -0.01 -6.98 -6.83
CA TRP A 49 -0.84 -8.05 -6.31
C TRP A 49 -0.41 -9.42 -6.81
N SER A 50 -0.83 -10.46 -6.09
CA SER A 50 -0.52 -11.86 -6.45
C SER A 50 -1.06 -12.30 -7.82
N ASN A 51 -2.07 -11.60 -8.35
CA ASN A 51 -2.59 -11.80 -9.70
C ASN A 51 -1.75 -11.11 -10.80
N GLY A 52 -0.64 -10.44 -10.45
CA GLY A 52 0.26 -9.74 -11.36
C GLY A 52 -0.18 -8.33 -11.76
N LYS A 53 -1.32 -7.84 -11.26
CA LYS A 53 -1.75 -6.46 -11.48
C LYS A 53 -1.04 -5.50 -10.54
N VAL A 54 -0.85 -4.27 -11.01
CA VAL A 54 -0.32 -3.16 -10.23
C VAL A 54 -1.41 -2.10 -10.14
N GLU A 55 -1.74 -1.68 -8.92
CA GLU A 55 -2.82 -0.72 -8.65
C GLU A 55 -2.48 0.19 -7.47
N SER A 56 -3.08 1.37 -7.40
CA SER A 56 -2.85 2.35 -6.31
C SER A 56 -4.06 2.45 -5.38
N PHE A 57 -3.79 2.57 -4.08
CA PHE A 57 -4.80 2.66 -3.02
C PHE A 57 -4.43 3.74 -2.02
N ASP A 58 -5.42 4.24 -1.28
CA ASP A 58 -5.15 5.03 -0.09
C ASP A 58 -4.52 4.14 0.99
N GLU A 59 -3.58 4.66 1.78
CA GLU A 59 -2.93 3.90 2.86
C GLU A 59 -3.96 3.25 3.82
N SER A 60 -5.11 3.89 4.06
CA SER A 60 -6.15 3.38 4.95
C SER A 60 -6.93 2.17 4.41
N GLU A 61 -6.81 1.85 3.12
CA GLU A 61 -7.43 0.67 2.50
C GLU A 61 -6.59 -0.60 2.67
N LEU A 62 -5.38 -0.47 3.23
CA LEU A 62 -4.39 -1.51 3.32
C LEU A 62 -4.00 -1.81 4.77
N ASP A 63 -3.94 -3.09 5.13
CA ASP A 63 -3.31 -3.53 6.37
C ASP A 63 -1.95 -4.17 6.10
N LEU A 64 -0.98 -3.86 6.98
CA LEU A 64 0.34 -4.47 6.97
C LEU A 64 0.25 -5.93 7.45
N VAL A 65 0.71 -6.87 6.63
CA VAL A 65 0.70 -8.31 6.93
C VAL A 65 2.06 -8.80 7.37
N SER A 66 3.13 -8.39 6.69
CA SER A 66 4.49 -8.83 6.99
C SER A 66 5.50 -7.74 6.69
N ILE A 67 6.47 -7.61 7.59
CA ILE A 67 7.59 -6.68 7.46
C ILE A 67 8.77 -7.47 6.89
N VAL A 68 9.16 -7.14 5.66
CA VAL A 68 10.41 -7.66 5.11
C VAL A 68 11.54 -6.79 5.69
N SER A 69 12.20 -7.31 6.73
CA SER A 69 13.42 -6.70 7.24
C SER A 69 14.59 -7.11 6.35
N GLU A 70 15.40 -6.15 5.92
CA GLU A 70 16.70 -6.46 5.32
C GLU A 70 17.51 -7.16 6.41
N ALA A 71 17.75 -8.46 6.25
CA ALA A 71 18.71 -9.15 7.09
C ALA A 71 20.06 -8.47 6.88
N GLY A 72 20.51 -7.71 7.88
CA GLY A 72 21.85 -7.13 7.90
C GLY A 72 22.90 -8.23 7.72
N PRO A 73 24.10 -7.91 7.22
CA PRO A 73 25.15 -8.90 7.01
C PRO A 73 25.47 -9.56 8.36
N ASN A 74 25.29 -10.88 8.43
CA ASN A 74 25.80 -11.69 9.54
C ASN A 74 27.29 -11.36 9.71
N LYS A 75 27.65 -10.81 10.87
CA LYS A 75 29.05 -10.67 11.29
C LYS A 75 29.57 -11.99 11.84
#